data_AF-A0A2U4A0A1-F1
#
_entry.id   AF-A0A2U4A0A1-F1
#
_cell.length_a   1.000
_cell.length_b   1.000
_cell.length_c   1.000
_cell.angle_alpha   90.00
_cell.angle_beta   90.00
_cell.angle_gamma   90.00
#
_symmetry.space_group_name_H-M   'P 1'
#
loop_
_entity.id
_entity.type
_entity.pdbx_description
1 polymer ?
#
loop_
_entity_poly.entity_id
_entity_poly.type
_entity_poly.pdbx_seq_one_letter_code
_entity_poly.pdbx_strand_id
1 'polypeptide(L)'
;MAQKSPSPALEPEHVQRLLLSCREAKKSAYCPYSRFPVGAALLTGDGRIFSGCNIENACYPLGVCAERTAIQKAISEGYKEFRAIAISSDLQDDFISPCGACRQVMREGTLQHSSWLPSEEASKRAKEGARQMPESFGNLTMKRSAEELSFTLCLV
;
A
#
# COMPACT_ATOMS: atom_id res chain seq x y z
N MET A 1 -7.58 4.95 -30.41
CA MET A 1 -6.36 5.57 -29.89
C MET A 1 -6.75 6.51 -28.75
N ALA A 2 -6.83 5.99 -27.52
CA ALA A 2 -7.03 6.82 -26.33
C ALA A 2 -5.67 6.95 -25.64
N GLN A 3 -5.08 8.14 -25.69
CA GLN A 3 -3.86 8.46 -24.96
C GLN A 3 -4.18 8.38 -23.47
N LYS A 4 -3.68 7.35 -22.80
CA LYS A 4 -3.75 7.25 -21.34
C LYS A 4 -2.72 8.24 -20.79
N SER A 5 -3.17 9.41 -20.36
CA SER A 5 -2.33 10.35 -19.64
C SER A 5 -1.69 9.63 -18.45
N PRO A 6 -0.38 9.80 -18.18
CA PRO A 6 0.25 9.22 -17.00
C PRO A 6 -0.48 9.73 -15.76
N SER A 7 -0.78 8.84 -14.81
CA SER A 7 -1.27 9.24 -13.49
C SER A 7 -0.34 10.35 -12.96
N PRO A 8 -0.87 11.51 -12.53
CA PRO A 8 -0.02 12.62 -12.11
C PRO A 8 0.94 12.16 -11.02
N ALA A 9 2.22 12.50 -11.18
CA ALA A 9 3.27 12.17 -10.23
C ALA A 9 2.84 12.57 -8.81
N LEU A 10 3.31 11.82 -7.79
CA LEU A 10 3.08 12.22 -6.41
C LEU A 10 3.88 13.49 -6.14
N GLU A 11 3.19 14.55 -5.71
CA GLU A 11 3.83 15.78 -5.26
C GLU A 11 4.64 15.54 -3.98
N PRO A 12 5.80 16.19 -3.80
CA PRO A 12 6.65 16.01 -2.62
C PRO A 12 5.91 16.26 -1.29
N GLU A 13 5.00 17.23 -1.26
CA GLU A 13 4.16 17.53 -0.09
C GLU A 13 3.29 16.34 0.31
N HIS A 14 2.69 15.64 -0.66
CA HIS A 14 1.89 14.45 -0.40
C HIS A 14 2.74 13.31 0.18
N VAL A 15 3.97 13.15 -0.32
CA VAL A 15 4.92 12.16 0.21
C VAL A 15 5.24 12.46 1.67
N GLN A 16 5.56 13.71 2.01
CA GLN A 16 5.85 14.10 3.38
C GLN A 16 4.64 13.88 4.31
N ARG A 17 3.45 14.29 3.88
CA ARG A 17 2.21 14.07 4.65
C ARG A 17 1.94 12.58 4.89
N LEU A 18 2.19 11.73 3.89
CA LEU A 18 2.05 10.28 3.99
C LEU A 18 3.02 9.68 5.02
N LEU A 19 4.30 10.04 4.95
CA LEU A 19 5.34 9.55 5.87
C LEU A 19 5.07 9.94 7.33
N LEU A 20 4.68 11.20 7.55
CA LEU A 20 4.31 11.68 8.88
C LEU A 20 3.06 10.94 9.40
N SER A 21 2.04 10.80 8.56
CA SER A 21 0.78 10.16 8.95
C SER A 21 0.94 8.68 9.28
N CYS A 22 1.75 7.92 8.53
CA CYS A 22 1.95 6.50 8.82
C CYS A 22 2.82 6.29 10.08
N ARG A 23 3.81 7.16 10.32
CA ARG A 23 4.61 7.17 11.57
C ARG A 23 3.72 7.46 12.78
N GLU A 24 2.79 8.41 12.67
CA GLU A 24 1.84 8.71 13.73
C GLU A 24 0.85 7.57 13.97
N ALA A 25 0.30 6.99 12.89
CA ALA A 25 -0.64 5.88 12.97
C ALA A 25 -0.06 4.66 13.71
N LYS A 26 1.24 4.39 13.52
CA LYS A 26 1.97 3.30 14.19
C LYS A 26 1.83 3.35 15.72
N LYS A 27 1.75 4.54 16.33
CA LYS A 27 1.59 4.72 17.78
C LYS A 27 0.27 4.17 18.33
N SER A 28 -0.73 3.99 17.46
CA SER A 28 -2.05 3.45 17.83
C SER A 28 -2.15 1.93 17.64
N ALA A 29 -1.07 1.26 17.23
CA ALA A 29 -1.07 -0.17 16.98
C ALA A 29 -1.47 -0.97 18.23
N TYR A 30 -2.43 -1.88 18.06
CA TYR A 30 -2.75 -2.88 19.07
C TYR A 30 -2.02 -4.17 18.71
N CYS A 31 -0.79 -4.33 19.21
CA CYS A 31 0.05 -5.48 18.91
C CYS A 31 0.71 -6.10 20.15
N PRO A 32 -0.06 -6.49 21.19
CA PRO A 32 0.52 -7.02 22.42
C PRO A 32 1.19 -8.39 22.23
N TYR A 33 0.87 -9.13 21.16
CA TYR A 33 1.35 -10.48 20.93
C TYR A 33 2.68 -10.47 20.17
N SER A 34 2.74 -9.78 19.01
CA SER A 34 4.00 -9.69 18.25
C SER A 34 4.95 -8.63 18.78
N ARG A 35 4.43 -7.60 19.47
CA ARG A 35 5.16 -6.37 19.82
C ARG A 35 5.79 -5.69 18.60
N PHE A 36 5.15 -5.83 17.44
CA PHE A 36 5.60 -5.29 16.17
C PHE A 36 4.58 -4.26 15.65
N PRO A 37 4.75 -2.98 16.00
CA PRO A 37 3.80 -1.95 15.59
C PRO A 37 4.03 -1.57 14.12
N VAL A 38 2.92 -1.51 13.37
CA VAL A 38 2.90 -1.11 11.96
C VAL A 38 1.84 -0.02 11.78
N GLY A 39 2.23 1.06 11.12
CA GLY A 39 1.35 2.15 10.71
C GLY A 39 1.25 2.26 9.20
N ALA A 40 0.10 2.65 8.69
CA ALA A 40 -0.13 2.91 7.27
C ALA A 40 -0.89 4.23 7.08
N ALA A 41 -0.64 4.90 5.97
CA ALA A 41 -1.36 6.09 5.53
C ALA A 41 -1.65 5.97 4.03
N LEU A 42 -2.92 6.13 3.65
CA LEU A 42 -3.43 6.00 2.29
C LEU A 42 -3.86 7.38 1.78
N LEU A 43 -3.34 7.77 0.61
CA LEU A 43 -3.71 8.99 -0.11
C LEU A 43 -4.78 8.68 -1.15
N THR A 44 -5.88 9.44 -1.13
CA THR A 44 -6.98 9.33 -2.10
C THR A 44 -6.75 10.19 -3.34
N GLY A 45 -7.60 10.02 -4.36
CA GLY A 45 -7.60 10.81 -5.59
C GLY A 45 -7.70 12.33 -5.35
N ASP A 46 -8.52 12.73 -4.38
CA ASP A 46 -8.76 14.13 -3.99
C ASP A 46 -7.78 14.68 -2.93
N GLY A 47 -6.76 13.91 -2.55
CA GLY A 47 -5.69 14.37 -1.64
C GLY A 47 -5.98 14.21 -0.15
N ARG A 48 -7.09 13.55 0.23
CA ARG A 48 -7.39 13.15 1.61
C ARG A 48 -6.48 11.99 2.04
N ILE A 49 -6.15 11.95 3.33
CA ILE A 49 -5.33 10.88 3.91
C ILE A 49 -6.13 10.09 4.95
N PHE A 50 -6.08 8.77 4.82
CA PHE A 50 -6.64 7.82 5.77
C PHE A 50 -5.51 7.02 6.41
N SER A 51 -5.42 7.05 7.73
CA SER A 51 -4.45 6.28 8.49
C SER A 51 -5.03 5.00 9.07
N GLY A 52 -4.17 4.02 9.31
CA GLY A 52 -4.49 2.76 9.95
C GLY A 52 -3.28 2.16 10.66
N CYS A 53 -3.52 1.24 11.57
CA CYS A 53 -2.49 0.47 12.28
C CYS A 53 -2.86 -1.00 12.32
N ASN A 54 -1.89 -1.87 12.63
CA ASN A 54 -2.19 -3.28 12.86
C ASN A 54 -2.94 -3.45 14.19
N ILE A 55 -3.96 -4.31 14.15
CA ILE A 55 -4.79 -4.66 15.31
C ILE A 55 -4.78 -6.19 15.39
N GLU A 56 -4.11 -6.70 16.41
CA GLU A 56 -3.98 -8.13 16.65
C GLU A 56 -5.16 -8.68 17.44
N ASN A 57 -5.22 -10.01 17.51
CA ASN A 57 -6.22 -10.73 18.28
C ASN A 57 -5.57 -11.98 18.88
N ALA A 58 -6.09 -12.45 20.02
CA ALA A 58 -5.65 -13.70 20.64
C ALA A 58 -5.75 -14.89 19.67
N CYS A 59 -6.79 -14.90 18.83
CA CYS A 59 -6.87 -15.77 17.67
C CYS A 59 -6.12 -15.11 16.51
N TYR A 60 -4.85 -15.47 16.32
CA TYR A 60 -3.93 -14.79 15.39
C TYR A 60 -4.48 -14.57 13.98
N PRO A 61 -5.21 -15.53 13.35
CA PRO A 61 -5.77 -15.33 12.01
C PRO A 61 -6.82 -14.20 11.91
N LEU A 62 -7.38 -13.74 13.02
CA LEU A 62 -8.37 -12.65 13.06
C LEU A 62 -7.74 -11.26 13.11
N GLY A 63 -6.41 -11.17 13.23
CA GLY A 63 -5.69 -9.90 13.19
C GLY A 63 -5.80 -9.20 11.82
N VAL A 64 -5.75 -7.86 11.84
CA VAL A 64 -5.77 -7.02 10.65
C VAL A 64 -4.50 -6.18 10.55
N CYS A 65 -3.96 -6.06 9.34
CA CYS A 65 -2.75 -5.28 9.07
C CYS A 65 -3.08 -3.79 8.88
N ALA A 66 -2.08 -2.93 9.09
CA ALA A 66 -2.23 -1.48 9.00
C ALA A 66 -2.79 -0.99 7.66
N GLU A 67 -2.32 -1.58 6.56
CA GLU A 67 -2.75 -1.23 5.20
C GLU A 67 -4.24 -1.52 5.00
N ARG A 68 -4.69 -2.69 5.47
CA ARG A 68 -6.10 -3.09 5.39
C ARG A 68 -6.97 -2.18 6.26
N THR A 69 -6.52 -1.83 7.45
CA THR A 69 -7.22 -0.86 8.32
C THR A 69 -7.39 0.49 7.63
N ALA A 70 -6.33 1.04 7.02
CA ALA A 70 -6.38 2.32 6.32
C ALA A 70 -7.33 2.29 5.10
N ILE A 71 -7.25 1.23 4.29
CA ILE A 71 -8.09 1.04 3.10
C ILE A 71 -9.55 0.84 3.50
N GLN A 72 -9.84 -0.01 4.48
CA GLN A 72 -11.21 -0.25 4.96
C GLN A 72 -11.86 1.05 5.47
N LYS A 73 -11.12 1.87 6.22
CA LYS A 73 -11.59 3.17 6.69
C LYS A 73 -11.92 4.12 5.54
N ALA A 74 -11.04 4.24 4.55
CA ALA A 74 -11.28 5.09 3.38
C ALA A 74 -12.54 4.64 2.62
N ILE A 75 -12.68 3.33 2.37
CA ILE A 75 -13.83 2.76 1.66
C ILE A 75 -15.13 3.00 2.44
N SER A 76 -15.12 2.78 3.77
CA SER A 76 -16.32 2.99 4.59
C SER A 76 -16.75 4.45 4.65
N GLU A 77 -15.82 5.40 4.46
CA GLU A 77 -16.09 6.83 4.36
C GLU A 77 -16.38 7.30 2.92
N GLY A 78 -16.52 6.36 1.97
CA GLY A 78 -16.95 6.65 0.59
C GLY A 78 -15.82 6.87 -0.41
N TYR A 79 -14.56 6.69 -0.02
CA TYR A 79 -13.40 6.90 -0.89
C TYR A 79 -12.93 5.60 -1.51
N LYS A 80 -12.89 5.55 -2.85
CA LYS A 80 -12.48 4.35 -3.62
C LYS A 80 -11.40 4.64 -4.66
N GLU A 81 -11.00 5.89 -4.83
CA GLU A 81 -9.88 6.28 -5.67
C GLU A 81 -8.66 6.52 -4.80
N PHE A 82 -7.61 5.73 -5.02
CA PHE A 82 -6.37 5.79 -4.25
C PHE A 82 -5.20 6.13 -5.17
N ARG A 83 -4.21 6.85 -4.64
CA ARG A 83 -3.00 7.24 -5.37
C ARG A 83 -1.74 6.59 -4.81
N ALA A 84 -1.68 6.42 -3.50
CA ALA A 84 -0.50 5.89 -2.82
C ALA A 84 -0.81 5.45 -1.41
N ILE A 85 0.02 4.55 -0.88
CA ILE A 85 0.02 4.17 0.54
C ILE A 85 1.46 4.12 1.06
N ALA A 86 1.70 4.74 2.21
CA ALA A 86 2.95 4.65 2.95
C ALA A 86 2.80 3.74 4.17
N ILE A 87 3.81 2.93 4.46
CA ILE A 87 3.84 1.96 5.55
C ILE A 87 5.09 2.22 6.40
N SER A 88 4.95 2.16 7.73
CA SER A 88 6.02 2.34 8.70
C SER A 88 6.00 1.21 9.73
N SER A 89 7.18 0.74 10.15
CA SER A 89 7.36 -0.20 11.26
C SER A 89 8.55 0.23 12.13
N ASP A 90 8.95 -0.63 13.08
CA ASP A 90 10.16 -0.49 13.90
C ASP A 90 11.38 -1.27 13.34
N LEU A 91 11.29 -1.77 12.09
CA LEU A 91 12.47 -2.32 11.42
C LEU A 91 13.49 -1.19 11.18
N GLN A 92 14.70 -1.38 11.71
CA GLN A 92 15.79 -0.40 11.61
C GLN A 92 16.67 -0.64 10.37
N ASP A 93 16.90 -1.92 10.04
CA ASP A 93 17.84 -2.33 8.99
C ASP A 93 17.14 -2.92 7.74
N ASP A 94 15.81 -2.89 7.70
CA ASP A 94 15.03 -3.41 6.58
C ASP A 94 13.72 -2.63 6.37
N PHE A 95 13.16 -2.74 5.18
CA PHE A 95 11.91 -2.09 4.82
C PHE A 95 10.72 -3.01 5.09
N ILE A 96 9.64 -2.42 5.62
CA ILE A 96 8.40 -3.16 5.81
C ILE A 96 7.70 -3.40 4.48
N SER A 97 7.60 -4.66 4.06
CA SER A 97 6.88 -5.05 2.85
C SER A 97 5.43 -5.40 3.16
N PRO A 98 4.44 -4.93 2.37
CA PRO A 98 3.06 -5.36 2.59
C PRO A 98 2.92 -6.86 2.33
N CYS A 99 2.17 -7.53 3.19
CA CYS A 99 1.93 -8.97 3.05
C CYS A 99 1.03 -9.26 1.83
N GLY A 100 1.00 -10.53 1.39
CA GLY A 100 0.22 -10.95 0.22
C GLY A 100 -1.27 -10.57 0.31
N ALA A 101 -1.87 -10.68 1.50
CA ALA A 101 -3.27 -10.29 1.72
C ALA A 101 -3.49 -8.78 1.54
N CYS A 102 -2.58 -7.93 2.04
CA CYS A 102 -2.66 -6.49 1.83
C CYS A 102 -2.49 -6.11 0.37
N ARG A 103 -1.56 -6.76 -0.36
CA ARG A 103 -1.37 -6.55 -1.80
C ARG A 103 -2.63 -6.90 -2.59
N GLN A 104 -3.31 -7.98 -2.22
CA GLN A 104 -4.56 -8.37 -2.86
C GLN A 104 -5.69 -7.36 -2.61
N VAL A 105 -5.79 -6.81 -1.39
CA VAL A 105 -6.78 -5.77 -1.06
C VAL A 105 -6.48 -4.45 -1.79
N MET A 106 -5.21 -4.03 -1.84
CA MET A 106 -4.79 -2.86 -2.61
C MET A 106 -5.17 -3.00 -4.08
N ARG A 107 -4.95 -4.19 -4.66
CA ARG A 107 -5.34 -4.50 -6.03
C ARG A 107 -6.85 -4.38 -6.25
N GLU A 108 -7.68 -4.86 -5.34
CA GLU A 108 -9.13 -4.70 -5.47
C GLU A 108 -9.54 -3.21 -5.42
N GLY A 109 -8.90 -2.44 -4.54
CA GLY A 109 -9.11 -1.00 -4.42
C GLY A 109 -8.68 -0.20 -5.65
N THR A 110 -7.69 -0.65 -6.42
CA THR A 110 -7.20 0.05 -7.62
C THR A 110 -7.96 -0.32 -8.90
N LEU A 111 -8.60 -1.49 -8.94
CA LEU A 111 -9.20 -2.03 -10.15
C LEU A 111 -10.52 -1.39 -10.57
N GLN A 112 -11.10 -0.50 -9.76
CA GLN A 112 -12.39 0.12 -10.12
C GLN A 112 -12.30 1.11 -11.31
N HIS A 113 -11.11 1.41 -11.85
CA HIS A 113 -10.96 2.27 -13.04
C HIS A 113 -10.22 1.67 -14.25
N SER A 114 -9.80 0.40 -14.23
CA SER A 114 -9.19 -0.23 -15.41
C SER A 114 -10.13 -1.26 -16.04
N SER A 115 -10.83 -0.83 -17.09
CA SER A 115 -11.50 -1.71 -18.06
C SER A 115 -10.57 -2.87 -18.46
N TRP A 116 -11.11 -4.08 -18.38
CA TRP A 116 -10.43 -5.36 -18.51
C TRP A 116 -10.16 -5.70 -19.99
N LEU A 117 -8.89 -5.80 -20.41
CA LEU A 117 -8.48 -6.51 -21.64
C LEU A 117 -7.05 -7.04 -21.49
N PRO A 118 -6.79 -8.36 -21.67
CA PRO A 118 -5.43 -8.89 -21.72
C PRO A 118 -4.80 -8.62 -23.10
N SER A 119 -3.61 -7.99 -23.14
CA SER A 119 -2.79 -7.91 -24.36
C SER A 119 -1.56 -8.82 -24.23
N GLU A 120 -1.19 -9.47 -25.33
CA GLU A 120 -0.09 -10.46 -25.40
C GLU A 120 1.29 -9.91 -24.98
N GLU A 121 1.46 -8.59 -24.95
CA GLU A 121 2.72 -7.94 -24.57
C GLU A 121 3.04 -8.10 -23.08
N ALA A 122 2.03 -8.28 -22.22
CA ALA A 122 2.22 -8.52 -20.79
C ALA A 122 2.94 -9.85 -20.52
N SER A 123 2.75 -10.86 -21.38
CA SER A 123 3.35 -12.19 -21.22
C SER A 123 4.86 -12.21 -21.51
N LYS A 124 5.38 -11.26 -22.31
CA LYS A 124 6.81 -11.21 -22.66
C LYS A 124 7.69 -10.60 -21.57
N ARG A 125 7.17 -9.71 -20.71
CA ARG A 125 7.96 -9.04 -19.66
C ARG A 125 8.17 -9.86 -18.38
N ALA A 126 7.47 -10.98 -18.22
CA ALA A 126 7.61 -11.85 -17.06
C ALA A 126 8.93 -12.67 -17.03
N LYS A 127 9.70 -12.71 -18.12
CA LYS A 127 10.87 -13.60 -18.26
C LYS A 127 12.20 -13.05 -17.75
N GLU A 128 12.36 -11.75 -17.50
CA GLU A 128 13.70 -11.14 -17.33
C GLU A 128 14.12 -10.80 -15.88
N GLY A 129 13.45 -11.28 -14.82
CA GLY A 129 13.93 -10.97 -13.45
C GLY A 129 13.06 -11.40 -12.28
N ALA A 130 12.50 -12.61 -12.32
CA ALA A 130 11.54 -13.06 -11.32
C ALA A 130 12.19 -13.87 -10.19
N ARG A 131 12.29 -13.27 -8.99
CA ARG A 131 12.20 -14.03 -7.73
C ARG A 131 11.54 -13.22 -6.62
N GLN A 132 10.23 -13.04 -6.72
CA GLN A 132 9.24 -13.43 -5.69
C GLN A 132 7.82 -13.13 -6.18
N MET A 133 6.97 -14.16 -6.12
CA MET A 133 5.67 -14.38 -6.76
C MET A 133 5.72 -14.63 -8.28
N PRO A 134 5.57 -15.88 -8.76
CA PRO A 134 5.16 -16.12 -10.15
C PRO A 134 3.78 -15.49 -10.33
N GLU A 135 3.71 -14.51 -11.23
CA GLU A 135 2.51 -13.83 -11.75
C GLU A 135 1.31 -13.79 -10.78
N SER A 136 1.36 -12.90 -9.78
CA SER A 136 0.10 -12.31 -9.34
C SER A 136 -0.52 -11.60 -10.54
N PHE A 137 -1.81 -11.81 -10.81
CA PHE A 137 -2.58 -11.13 -11.87
C PHE A 137 -2.51 -9.58 -11.77
N GLY A 138 -1.40 -8.90 -12.05
CA GLY A 138 -1.35 -7.43 -12.16
C GLY A 138 -0.20 -6.73 -11.41
N ASN A 139 0.18 -5.55 -11.92
CA ASN A 139 1.40 -4.81 -11.61
C ASN A 139 1.19 -3.77 -10.49
N LEU A 140 1.77 -3.98 -9.30
CA LEU A 140 1.99 -2.95 -8.27
C LEU A 140 3.47 -2.51 -8.33
N THR A 141 3.72 -1.19 -8.38
CA THR A 141 5.10 -0.65 -8.43
C THR A 141 5.49 -0.11 -7.05
N MET A 142 6.49 -0.73 -6.42
CA MET A 142 7.07 -0.24 -5.16
C MET A 142 8.20 0.75 -5.48
N LYS A 143 8.21 1.92 -4.84
CA LYS A 143 9.29 2.90 -4.99
C LYS A 143 9.98 3.14 -3.65
N ARG A 144 11.30 3.23 -3.70
CA ARG A 144 12.18 3.51 -2.57
C ARG A 144 12.23 5.03 -2.34
N SER A 145 11.95 5.47 -1.12
CA SER A 145 12.33 6.81 -0.66
C SER A 145 13.79 6.75 -0.20
N ALA A 146 14.62 7.68 -0.67
CA ALA A 146 16.07 7.60 -0.53
C ALA A 146 16.63 8.00 0.85
N GLU A 147 15.79 8.47 1.79
CA GLU A 147 16.29 9.22 2.95
C GLU A 147 15.92 8.66 4.35
N GLU A 148 15.06 7.63 4.48
CA GLU A 148 14.76 7.03 5.79
C GLU A 148 14.51 5.51 5.68
N LEU A 149 15.35 4.69 6.32
CA LEU A 149 15.35 3.21 6.26
C LEU A 149 14.10 2.53 6.84
N SER A 150 13.15 3.26 7.44
CA SER A 150 11.99 2.67 8.15
C SER A 150 10.65 2.72 7.38
N PHE A 151 10.65 3.05 6.09
CA PHE A 151 9.42 3.31 5.33
C PHE A 151 9.34 2.64 3.97
N THR A 152 8.12 2.21 3.62
CA THR A 152 7.79 1.71 2.29
C THR A 152 6.67 2.54 1.69
N LEU A 153 6.91 3.16 0.52
CA LEU A 153 5.91 3.85 -0.26
C LEU A 153 5.49 2.97 -1.46
N CYS A 154 4.22 2.55 -1.45
CA CYS A 154 3.62 1.83 -2.55
C CYS A 154 2.76 2.78 -3.37
N LEU A 155 2.99 2.82 -4.69
CA LEU A 155 2.06 3.44 -5.61
C LEU A 155 0.92 2.45 -5.85
N VAL A 156 -0.30 2.94 -5.66
CA VAL A 156 -1.55 2.21 -5.71
C VAL A 156 -2.23 2.68 -7.00
#